data_AF-A0A1C6DC03-F1
#
_entry.id   AF-A0A1C6DC03-F1
#
_cell.length_a   1.000
_cell.length_b   1.000
_cell.length_c   1.000
_cell.angle_alpha   90.00
_cell.angle_beta   90.00
_cell.angle_gamma   90.00
#
_symmetry.space_group_name_H-M   'P 1'
#
loop_
_entity.id
_entity.type
_entity.pdbx_description
1 polymer ?
#
loop_
_entity_poly.entity_id
_entity_poly.type
_entity_poly.pdbx_seq_one_letter_code
_entity_poly.pdbx_strand_id
1 'polypeptide(L)'
;MKETLYKYLTSQSGTITASSAVETMFIALILSMVVFWTYKITFSGVMYNRKFNVSLVMITLVTTMVMIVIGSDIALSLGMVGALSIVRFRTAIKDPRDTGYIFWCIVIGLSVGSANYMIAIVGSLFLFFVLLMFSFSGFGKEDRYILIIRGLRDKEEEIMRCVFSSFKGSQLRAKNSVGNNMEIIYQIKIKNNQDKNIINDLYNIEGVNTVNIVAQNGETIG
;
A
#
# COMPACT_ATOMS: atom_id res chain seq x y z
N MET A 1 -18.91 25.39 -39.55
CA MET A 1 -18.18 25.17 -38.28
C MET A 1 -19.04 24.45 -37.23
N LYS A 2 -20.28 24.91 -36.93
CA LYS A 2 -21.19 24.19 -36.00
C LYS A 2 -21.56 22.77 -36.47
N GLU A 3 -21.85 22.57 -37.75
CA GLU A 3 -22.18 21.24 -38.28
C GLU A 3 -20.98 20.28 -38.30
N THR A 4 -19.78 20.80 -38.54
CA THR A 4 -18.53 20.01 -38.48
C THR A 4 -18.25 19.53 -37.06
N LEU A 5 -18.49 20.40 -36.07
CA LEU A 5 -18.43 20.08 -34.64
C LEU A 5 -19.48 19.04 -34.26
N TYR A 6 -20.73 19.22 -34.71
CA TYR A 6 -21.81 18.26 -34.46
C TYR A 6 -21.50 16.88 -35.05
N LYS A 7 -20.91 16.84 -36.26
CA LYS A 7 -20.50 15.60 -36.93
C LYS A 7 -19.34 14.90 -36.23
N TYR A 8 -18.36 15.62 -35.68
CA TYR A 8 -17.34 15.01 -34.80
C TYR A 8 -17.92 14.50 -33.48
N LEU A 9 -18.96 15.13 -32.96
CA LEU A 9 -19.67 14.68 -31.74
C LEU A 9 -20.57 13.45 -31.98
N THR A 10 -21.03 13.22 -33.21
CA THR A 10 -21.92 12.08 -33.56
C THR A 10 -21.25 10.95 -34.34
N SER A 11 -20.07 11.16 -34.95
CA SER A 11 -19.42 10.15 -35.82
C SER A 11 -18.64 9.05 -35.09
N GLN A 12 -18.63 9.05 -33.75
CA GLN A 12 -17.94 8.02 -32.97
C GLN A 12 -18.90 7.14 -32.15
N SER A 13 -20.14 6.99 -32.60
CA SER A 13 -21.09 6.02 -32.03
C SER A 13 -20.77 4.60 -32.50
N GLY A 14 -19.65 4.05 -32.03
CA GLY A 14 -19.42 2.62 -32.07
C GLY A 14 -20.36 1.95 -31.07
N THR A 15 -21.33 1.19 -31.54
CA THR A 15 -22.16 0.34 -30.67
C THR A 15 -21.26 -0.69 -30.00
N ILE A 16 -20.93 -0.49 -28.73
CA ILE A 16 -20.23 -1.50 -27.94
C ILE A 16 -21.17 -2.69 -27.81
N THR A 17 -20.84 -3.77 -28.51
CA THR A 17 -21.59 -5.03 -28.42
C THR A 17 -21.26 -5.69 -27.08
N ALA A 18 -22.23 -6.37 -26.47
CA ALA A 18 -22.04 -7.04 -25.17
C ALA A 18 -20.83 -8.00 -25.16
N SER A 19 -20.53 -8.65 -26.29
CA SER A 19 -19.33 -9.48 -26.48
C SER A 19 -18.04 -8.68 -26.27
N SER A 20 -17.93 -7.51 -26.90
CA SER A 20 -16.75 -6.64 -26.79
C SER A 20 -16.57 -6.10 -25.37
N ALA A 21 -17.67 -5.82 -24.66
CA ALA A 21 -17.59 -5.40 -23.25
C ALA A 21 -16.98 -6.50 -22.35
N VAL A 22 -17.36 -7.76 -22.55
CA VAL A 22 -16.81 -8.89 -21.81
C VAL A 22 -15.32 -9.08 -22.10
N GLU A 23 -14.91 -8.97 -23.36
CA GLU A 23 -13.49 -9.01 -23.76
C GLU A 23 -12.68 -7.91 -23.07
N THR A 24 -13.18 -6.67 -23.09
CA THR A 24 -12.55 -5.52 -22.43
C THR A 24 -12.43 -5.73 -20.92
N MET A 25 -13.46 -6.27 -20.26
CA MET A 25 -13.38 -6.59 -18.82
C MET A 25 -12.36 -7.70 -18.53
N PHE A 26 -12.24 -8.69 -19.41
CA PHE A 26 -11.26 -9.76 -19.27
C PHE A 26 -9.82 -9.22 -19.39
N ILE A 27 -9.57 -8.31 -20.33
CA ILE A 27 -8.27 -7.64 -20.47
C ILE A 27 -7.97 -6.78 -19.24
N ALA A 28 -8.95 -6.01 -18.75
CA ALA A 28 -8.79 -5.21 -17.53
C ALA A 28 -8.46 -6.09 -16.31
N LEU A 29 -9.10 -7.26 -16.20
CA LEU A 29 -8.81 -8.23 -15.14
C LEU A 29 -7.36 -8.74 -15.22
N ILE A 30 -6.87 -9.11 -16.40
CA ILE A 30 -5.48 -9.56 -16.58
C ILE A 30 -4.50 -8.45 -16.18
N LEU A 31 -4.71 -7.21 -16.64
CA LEU A 31 -3.83 -6.09 -16.30
C LEU A 31 -3.88 -5.75 -14.80
N SER A 32 -5.06 -5.85 -14.18
CA SER A 32 -5.19 -5.66 -12.74
C SER A 32 -4.47 -6.73 -11.92
N MET A 33 -4.36 -7.97 -12.43
CA MET A 33 -3.55 -9.01 -11.80
C MET A 33 -2.05 -8.68 -11.84
N VAL A 34 -1.57 -8.03 -12.90
CA VAL A 34 -0.18 -7.51 -12.95
C VAL A 34 0.04 -6.52 -11.82
N VAL A 35 -0.88 -5.56 -11.62
CA VAL A 35 -0.78 -4.61 -10.51
C VAL A 35 -0.85 -5.32 -9.15
N PHE A 36 -1.75 -6.30 -9.00
CA PHE A 36 -1.88 -7.10 -7.78
C PHE A 36 -0.57 -7.81 -7.40
N TRP A 37 0.11 -8.41 -8.37
CA TRP A 37 1.42 -9.03 -8.15
C TRP A 37 2.52 -8.02 -7.89
N THR A 38 2.52 -6.91 -8.62
CA THR A 38 3.48 -5.82 -8.43
C THR A 38 3.43 -5.29 -7.00
N TYR A 39 2.21 -5.05 -6.50
CA TYR A 39 1.97 -4.61 -5.14
C TYR A 39 2.48 -5.65 -4.14
N LYS A 40 2.17 -6.94 -4.35
CA LYS A 40 2.63 -8.03 -3.49
C LYS A 40 4.17 -8.15 -3.43
N ILE A 41 4.86 -7.94 -4.55
CA ILE A 41 6.33 -8.04 -4.64
C ILE A 41 7.02 -6.78 -4.08
N THR A 42 6.42 -5.61 -4.30
CA THR A 42 6.98 -4.30 -3.92
C THR A 42 6.62 -3.88 -2.50
N PHE A 43 5.71 -4.62 -1.83
CA PHE A 43 5.30 -4.29 -0.48
C PHE A 43 6.48 -4.37 0.50
N SER A 44 6.81 -3.23 1.09
CA SER A 44 7.97 -3.05 1.99
C SER A 44 7.57 -2.59 3.39
N GLY A 45 6.40 -3.01 3.88
CA GLY A 45 5.87 -2.63 5.20
C GLY A 45 5.63 -3.81 6.13
N VAL A 46 5.45 -3.51 7.43
CA VAL A 46 5.31 -4.51 8.50
C VAL A 46 3.96 -5.24 8.46
N MET A 47 2.95 -4.70 7.77
CA MET A 47 1.62 -5.32 7.65
C MET A 47 1.03 -5.20 6.24
N TYR A 48 1.13 -6.28 5.46
CA TYR A 48 0.48 -6.38 4.14
C TYR A 48 -1.04 -6.41 4.28
N ASN A 49 -1.72 -5.41 3.71
CA ASN A 49 -3.18 -5.37 3.71
C ASN A 49 -3.76 -6.07 2.47
N ARG A 50 -4.14 -7.35 2.64
CA ARG A 50 -4.77 -8.13 1.56
C ARG A 50 -6.08 -7.51 1.05
N LYS A 51 -6.87 -6.86 1.91
CA LYS A 51 -8.12 -6.20 1.52
C LYS A 51 -7.84 -5.02 0.59
N PHE A 52 -6.77 -4.27 0.85
CA PHE A 52 -6.34 -3.19 -0.03
C PHE A 52 -5.92 -3.70 -1.41
N ASN A 53 -5.13 -4.79 -1.48
CA ASN A 53 -4.71 -5.32 -2.78
C ASN A 53 -5.91 -5.82 -3.62
N VAL A 54 -6.92 -6.42 -3.00
CA VAL A 54 -8.17 -6.78 -3.69
C VAL A 54 -8.94 -5.54 -4.13
N SER A 55 -8.91 -4.45 -3.34
CA SER A 55 -9.57 -3.20 -3.71
C SER A 55 -8.96 -2.55 -4.97
N LEU A 56 -7.66 -2.72 -5.22
CA LEU A 56 -7.01 -2.23 -6.46
C LEU A 56 -7.63 -2.89 -7.71
N VAL A 57 -7.85 -4.20 -7.67
CA VAL A 57 -8.53 -4.94 -8.75
C VAL A 57 -9.96 -4.43 -8.96
N MET A 58 -10.69 -4.22 -7.86
CA MET A 58 -12.06 -3.66 -7.92
C MET A 58 -12.06 -2.26 -8.54
N ILE A 59 -11.11 -1.40 -8.19
CA ILE A 59 -10.98 -0.05 -8.76
C ILE A 59 -10.74 -0.11 -10.27
N THR A 60 -9.84 -0.98 -10.76
CA THR A 60 -9.62 -1.14 -12.20
C THR A 60 -10.89 -1.58 -12.92
N LEU A 61 -11.60 -2.59 -12.40
CA LEU A 61 -12.82 -3.10 -13.04
C LEU A 61 -13.96 -2.07 -13.04
N VAL A 62 -14.17 -1.38 -11.92
CA VAL A 62 -15.19 -0.32 -11.81
C VAL A 62 -14.88 0.83 -12.76
N THR A 63 -13.62 1.25 -12.85
CA THR A 63 -13.21 2.35 -13.75
C THR A 63 -13.31 1.94 -15.22
N THR A 64 -13.00 0.69 -15.58
CA THR A 64 -13.27 0.16 -16.92
C THR A 64 -14.77 0.16 -17.24
N MET A 65 -15.61 -0.28 -16.31
CA MET A 65 -17.06 -0.29 -16.52
C MET A 65 -17.61 1.12 -16.70
N VAL A 66 -17.18 2.06 -15.85
CA VAL A 66 -17.47 3.49 -15.97
C VAL A 66 -17.11 4.01 -17.36
N MET A 67 -15.91 3.70 -17.86
CA MET A 67 -15.45 4.18 -19.15
C MET A 67 -16.21 3.56 -20.33
N ILE A 68 -16.57 2.27 -20.25
CA ILE A 68 -17.43 1.62 -21.26
C ILE A 68 -18.80 2.28 -21.33
N VAL A 69 -19.39 2.62 -20.17
CA VAL A 69 -20.69 3.29 -20.09
C VAL A 69 -20.64 4.72 -20.64
N ILE A 70 -19.54 5.44 -20.37
CA ILE A 70 -19.28 6.77 -20.94
C ILE A 70 -19.17 6.70 -22.47
N GLY A 71 -18.46 5.70 -22.99
CA GLY A 71 -18.32 5.47 -24.42
C GLY A 71 -17.88 6.74 -25.16
N SER A 72 -18.68 7.15 -26.15
CA SER A 72 -18.46 8.36 -26.96
C SER A 72 -19.31 9.56 -26.52
N ASP A 73 -20.13 9.42 -25.48
CA ASP A 73 -21.06 10.48 -25.10
C ASP A 73 -20.40 11.45 -24.11
N ILE A 74 -20.04 12.62 -24.63
CA ILE A 74 -19.40 13.69 -23.85
C ILE A 74 -20.34 14.21 -22.75
N ALA A 75 -21.65 14.23 -22.97
CA ALA A 75 -22.61 14.64 -21.96
C ALA A 75 -22.68 13.63 -20.81
N LEU A 76 -22.64 12.33 -21.14
CA LEU A 76 -22.60 11.26 -20.14
C LEU A 76 -21.28 11.25 -19.36
N SER A 77 -20.15 11.48 -20.04
CA SER A 77 -18.82 11.65 -19.44
C SER A 77 -18.81 12.77 -18.39
N LEU A 78 -19.31 13.96 -18.77
CA LEU A 78 -19.31 15.13 -17.90
C LEU A 78 -20.21 14.92 -16.66
N GLY A 79 -21.38 14.29 -16.83
CA GLY A 79 -22.27 13.95 -15.73
C GLY A 79 -21.66 12.94 -14.75
N MET A 80 -20.96 11.93 -15.26
CA MET A 80 -20.37 10.87 -14.43
C MET A 80 -19.15 11.35 -13.63
N VAL A 81 -18.32 12.22 -14.20
CA VAL A 81 -17.21 12.87 -13.46
C VAL A 81 -17.77 13.72 -12.31
N GLY A 82 -18.87 14.44 -12.54
CA GLY A 82 -19.58 15.18 -11.51
C GLY A 82 -20.12 14.27 -10.39
N ALA A 83 -20.74 13.15 -10.74
CA ALA A 83 -21.26 12.19 -9.75
C ALA A 83 -20.13 11.55 -8.92
N LEU A 84 -19.03 11.14 -9.54
CA LEU A 84 -17.86 10.59 -8.84
C LEU A 84 -17.22 11.62 -7.90
N SER A 85 -17.26 12.92 -8.24
CA SER A 85 -16.76 13.99 -7.37
C SER A 85 -17.55 14.15 -6.06
N ILE A 86 -18.82 13.71 -6.03
CA ILE A 86 -19.67 13.71 -4.84
C ILE A 86 -19.33 12.54 -3.92
N VAL A 87 -18.77 11.44 -4.45
CA VAL A 87 -18.39 10.26 -3.67
C VAL A 87 -17.13 10.56 -2.86
N ARG A 88 -17.31 11.06 -1.64
CA ARG A 88 -16.21 11.33 -0.71
C ARG A 88 -15.81 10.05 0.02
N PHE A 89 -14.66 9.49 -0.35
CA PHE A 89 -13.99 8.50 0.49
C PHE A 89 -13.49 9.19 1.77
N ARG A 90 -14.02 8.77 2.92
CA ARG A 90 -13.66 9.35 4.23
C ARG A 90 -12.44 8.68 4.89
N THR A 91 -11.81 7.73 4.21
CA THR A 91 -10.61 7.04 4.68
C THR A 91 -9.37 7.76 4.19
N ALA A 92 -8.55 8.25 5.11
CA ALA A 92 -7.23 8.78 4.79
C ALA A 92 -6.34 7.64 4.26
N ILE A 93 -5.83 7.80 3.04
CA ILE A 93 -4.80 6.91 2.51
C ILE A 93 -3.49 7.33 3.18
N LYS A 94 -2.97 6.46 4.06
CA LYS A 94 -1.84 6.78 4.94
C LYS A 94 -0.49 6.72 4.22
N ASP A 95 -0.36 5.88 3.19
CA ASP A 95 0.88 5.71 2.42
C ASP A 95 0.77 6.40 1.04
N PRO A 96 1.67 7.33 0.68
CA PRO A 96 1.68 7.94 -0.65
C PRO A 96 1.89 6.91 -1.78
N ARG A 97 2.56 5.78 -1.52
CA ARG A 97 2.72 4.71 -2.53
C ARG A 97 1.39 4.04 -2.85
N ASP A 98 0.55 3.78 -1.86
CA ASP A 98 -0.77 3.18 -2.04
C ASP A 98 -1.66 4.06 -2.94
N THR A 99 -1.55 5.39 -2.80
CA THR A 99 -2.24 6.35 -3.67
C THR A 99 -1.76 6.23 -5.12
N GLY A 100 -0.46 6.05 -5.35
CA GLY A 100 0.11 5.81 -6.68
C GLY A 100 -0.45 4.55 -7.35
N TYR A 101 -0.61 3.45 -6.60
CA TYR A 101 -1.24 2.23 -7.12
C TYR A 101 -2.71 2.44 -7.50
N ILE A 102 -3.46 3.22 -6.73
CA ILE A 102 -4.85 3.57 -7.06
C ILE A 102 -4.90 4.33 -8.39
N PHE A 103 -4.07 5.36 -8.55
CA PHE A 103 -4.01 6.12 -9.80
C PHE A 103 -3.62 5.24 -10.99
N TRP A 104 -2.66 4.34 -10.81
CA TRP A 104 -2.28 3.40 -11.84
C TRP A 104 -3.46 2.50 -12.26
N CYS A 105 -4.22 1.99 -11.29
CA CYS A 105 -5.42 1.18 -11.55
C CYS A 105 -6.50 1.97 -12.33
N ILE A 106 -6.72 3.24 -11.98
CA ILE A 106 -7.66 4.12 -12.67
C ILE A 106 -7.20 4.35 -14.13
N VAL A 107 -5.93 4.66 -14.34
CA VAL A 107 -5.38 4.89 -15.70
C VAL A 107 -5.49 3.65 -16.58
N ILE A 108 -5.21 2.47 -16.04
CA ILE A 108 -5.44 1.19 -16.74
C ILE A 108 -6.92 1.06 -17.09
N GLY A 109 -7.82 1.29 -16.12
CA GLY A 109 -9.25 1.11 -16.33
C GLY A 109 -9.82 2.02 -17.42
N LEU A 110 -9.40 3.29 -17.43
CA LEU A 110 -9.77 4.28 -18.46
C LEU A 110 -9.18 3.94 -19.85
N SER A 111 -7.92 3.48 -19.89
CA SER A 111 -7.24 3.15 -21.15
C SER A 111 -7.85 1.90 -21.80
N VAL A 112 -8.13 0.87 -21.00
CA VAL A 112 -8.77 -0.36 -21.47
C VAL A 112 -10.22 -0.10 -21.86
N GLY A 113 -10.96 0.68 -21.07
CA GLY A 113 -12.36 1.01 -21.37
C GLY A 113 -12.56 1.88 -22.61
N SER A 114 -11.54 2.64 -23.04
CA SER A 114 -11.54 3.39 -24.32
C SER A 114 -11.03 2.57 -25.52
N ALA A 115 -10.84 1.25 -25.35
CA ALA A 115 -10.24 0.34 -26.33
C ALA A 115 -8.79 0.67 -26.74
N ASN A 116 -8.09 1.53 -25.99
CA ASN A 116 -6.68 1.86 -26.20
C ASN A 116 -5.75 0.90 -25.45
N TYR A 117 -5.78 -0.38 -25.84
CA TYR A 117 -5.05 -1.44 -25.13
C TYR A 117 -3.53 -1.25 -25.14
N MET A 118 -2.97 -0.69 -26.23
CA MET A 118 -1.53 -0.49 -26.37
C MET A 118 -0.97 0.45 -25.29
N ILE A 119 -1.68 1.53 -24.99
CA ILE A 119 -1.28 2.50 -23.95
C ILE A 119 -1.37 1.85 -22.57
N ALA A 120 -2.43 1.08 -22.31
CA ALA A 120 -2.61 0.37 -21.05
C ALA A 120 -1.46 -0.61 -20.78
N ILE A 121 -1.07 -1.39 -21.79
CA ILE A 121 -0.01 -2.40 -21.67
C ILE A 121 1.36 -1.72 -21.49
N VAL A 122 1.72 -0.78 -22.37
CA VAL A 122 3.04 -0.12 -22.31
C VAL A 122 3.20 0.69 -21.03
N GLY A 123 2.18 1.46 -20.64
CA GLY A 123 2.19 2.23 -19.40
C GLY A 123 2.26 1.36 -18.16
N SER A 124 1.53 0.24 -18.15
CA SER A 124 1.58 -0.74 -17.07
C SER A 124 2.95 -1.40 -16.95
N LEU A 125 3.53 -1.83 -18.08
CA LEU A 125 4.86 -2.45 -18.09
C LEU A 125 5.93 -1.45 -17.62
N PHE A 126 5.85 -0.20 -18.06
CA PHE A 126 6.79 0.84 -17.64
C PHE A 126 6.73 1.10 -16.13
N LEU A 127 5.53 1.30 -15.58
CA LEU A 127 5.36 1.50 -14.14
C LEU A 127 5.77 0.26 -13.32
N PHE A 128 5.48 -0.94 -13.83
CA PHE A 128 5.95 -2.18 -13.23
C PHE A 128 7.47 -2.19 -13.07
N PHE A 129 8.23 -1.93 -14.13
CA PHE A 129 9.69 -1.93 -14.09
C PHE A 129 10.25 -0.85 -13.17
N VAL A 130 9.68 0.36 -13.20
CA VAL A 130 10.11 1.45 -12.31
C VAL A 130 9.92 1.05 -10.84
N LEU A 131 8.74 0.55 -10.48
CA LEU A 131 8.45 0.11 -9.10
C LEU A 131 9.33 -1.06 -8.68
N LEU A 132 9.58 -2.01 -9.59
CA LEU A 132 10.47 -3.14 -9.36
C LEU A 132 11.91 -2.66 -9.06
N MET A 133 12.43 -1.73 -9.86
CA MET A 133 13.77 -1.16 -9.68
C MET A 133 13.94 -0.52 -8.29
N PHE A 134 12.93 0.25 -7.84
CA PHE A 134 12.94 0.86 -6.52
C PHE A 134 12.80 -0.18 -5.39
N SER A 135 12.01 -1.24 -5.58
CA SER A 135 11.86 -2.34 -4.62
C SER A 135 13.17 -3.09 -4.39
N PHE A 136 13.88 -3.45 -5.47
CA PHE A 136 15.14 -4.19 -5.38
C PHE A 136 16.29 -3.37 -4.79
N SER A 137 16.24 -2.04 -4.93
CA SER A 137 17.27 -1.15 -4.39
C SER A 137 17.26 -1.07 -2.84
N GLY A 138 16.34 -1.76 -2.15
CA GLY A 138 16.34 -1.86 -0.69
C GLY A 138 16.03 -0.54 0.04
N PHE A 139 15.67 0.51 -0.68
CA PHE A 139 15.27 1.79 -0.13
C PHE A 139 13.95 1.63 0.65
N GLY A 140 14.07 1.48 1.97
CA GLY A 140 12.93 1.53 2.89
C GLY A 140 12.38 0.20 3.40
N LYS A 141 13.10 -0.93 3.27
CA LYS A 141 12.85 -2.11 4.12
C LYS A 141 13.36 -1.84 5.53
N GLU A 142 12.68 -0.95 6.25
CA GLU A 142 12.89 -0.78 7.67
C GLU A 142 11.67 -1.31 8.39
N ASP A 143 11.63 -2.63 8.59
CA ASP A 143 10.70 -3.22 9.54
C ASP A 143 11.16 -2.78 10.95
N ARG A 144 10.68 -1.61 11.35
CA ARG A 144 10.92 -1.05 12.67
C ARG A 144 9.90 -1.65 13.63
N TYR A 145 10.40 -2.29 14.66
CA TYR A 145 9.59 -2.85 15.74
C TYR A 145 9.79 -2.03 17.01
N ILE A 146 8.79 -2.02 17.87
CA ILE A 146 8.88 -1.43 19.19
C ILE A 146 9.11 -2.57 20.18
N LEU A 147 10.25 -2.56 20.84
CA LEU A 147 10.60 -3.45 21.93
C LEU A 147 10.27 -2.76 23.26
N ILE A 148 9.34 -3.32 24.02
CA ILE A 148 8.92 -2.84 25.32
C ILE A 148 9.43 -3.83 26.37
N ILE A 149 10.28 -3.36 27.28
CA ILE A 149 10.85 -4.17 28.35
C ILE A 149 10.40 -3.58 29.69
N ARG A 150 9.84 -4.42 30.56
CA ARG A 150 9.51 -4.06 31.94
C ARG A 150 10.32 -4.89 32.91
N GLY A 151 10.92 -4.25 33.90
CA GLY A 151 11.72 -4.93 34.92
C GLY A 151 12.03 -4.05 36.13
N LEU A 152 12.93 -4.52 36.98
CA LEU A 152 13.37 -3.84 38.19
C LEU A 152 14.38 -2.73 37.90
N ARG A 153 14.28 -1.61 38.64
CA ARG A 153 15.12 -0.42 38.47
C ARG A 153 16.63 -0.71 38.50
N ASP A 154 17.05 -1.62 39.37
CA ASP A 154 18.46 -1.95 39.59
C ASP A 154 19.13 -2.65 38.40
N LYS A 155 18.33 -3.13 37.45
CA LYS A 155 18.80 -3.91 36.28
C LYS A 155 18.84 -3.11 34.98
N GLU A 156 18.73 -1.79 35.09
CA GLU A 156 18.62 -0.89 33.95
C GLU A 156 19.81 -0.99 33.00
N GLU A 157 21.02 -0.85 33.54
CA GLU A 157 22.25 -0.87 32.75
C GLU A 157 22.47 -2.20 32.04
N GLU A 158 22.11 -3.30 32.71
CA GLU A 158 22.23 -4.66 32.18
C GLU A 158 21.28 -4.89 31.00
N ILE A 159 20.03 -4.44 31.13
CA ILE A 159 19.02 -4.47 30.05
C ILE A 159 19.46 -3.61 28.87
N MET A 160 19.87 -2.36 29.13
CA MET A 160 20.31 -1.45 28.07
C MET A 160 21.50 -2.03 27.30
N ARG A 161 22.48 -2.58 28.01
CA ARG A 161 23.67 -3.20 27.39
C ARG A 161 23.30 -4.40 26.52
N CYS A 162 22.40 -5.26 26.99
CA CYS A 162 21.89 -6.41 26.22
C CYS A 162 21.17 -5.97 24.93
N VAL A 163 20.36 -4.91 24.99
CA VAL A 163 19.67 -4.37 23.80
C VAL A 163 20.68 -3.76 22.82
N PHE A 164 21.62 -2.95 23.29
CA PHE A 164 22.62 -2.31 22.43
C PHE A 164 23.60 -3.30 21.79
N SER A 165 23.98 -4.38 22.49
CA SER A 165 24.85 -5.42 21.90
C SER A 165 24.15 -6.18 20.79
N SER A 166 22.84 -6.34 20.92
CA SER A 166 22.06 -7.24 20.07
C SER A 166 21.41 -6.52 18.88
N PHE A 167 21.01 -5.26 19.05
CA PHE A 167 20.41 -4.45 18.00
C PHE A 167 21.32 -3.28 17.62
N LYS A 168 22.16 -3.48 16.60
CA LYS A 168 22.96 -2.39 16.01
C LYS A 168 22.01 -1.37 15.35
N GLY A 169 21.77 -0.26 16.04
CA GLY A 169 20.87 0.82 15.60
C GLY A 169 19.55 0.93 16.37
N SER A 170 19.46 0.36 17.58
CA SER A 170 18.34 0.59 18.49
C SER A 170 18.23 2.07 18.89
N GLN A 171 17.05 2.66 18.75
CA GLN A 171 16.77 4.02 19.23
C GLN A 171 15.91 3.96 20.49
N LEU A 172 16.39 4.55 21.59
CA LEU A 172 15.59 4.71 22.80
C LEU A 172 14.45 5.71 22.50
N ARG A 173 13.21 5.29 22.71
CA ARG A 173 12.01 6.11 22.46
C ARG A 173 11.44 6.70 23.74
N ALA A 174 11.40 5.90 24.80
CA ALA A 174 10.94 6.33 26.10
C ALA A 174 11.56 5.49 27.20
N LYS A 175 11.70 6.12 28.37
CA LYS A 175 12.14 5.48 29.60
C LYS A 175 11.25 5.99 30.72
N ASN A 176 10.48 5.10 31.31
CA ASN A 176 9.60 5.38 32.42
C ASN A 176 10.07 4.59 33.65
N SER A 177 10.00 5.20 34.82
CA SER A 177 10.29 4.53 36.08
C SER A 177 9.21 4.88 37.10
N VAL A 178 8.60 3.86 37.68
CA VAL A 178 7.52 3.99 38.67
C VAL A 178 7.83 3.07 39.84
N GLY A 179 8.16 3.67 41.00
CA GLY A 179 8.57 2.93 42.19
C GLY A 179 9.82 2.07 41.92
N ASN A 180 9.72 0.76 42.17
CA ASN A 180 10.80 -0.19 41.92
C ASN A 180 10.81 -0.75 40.48
N ASN A 181 9.83 -0.38 39.66
CA ASN A 181 9.68 -0.89 38.30
C ASN A 181 10.15 0.15 37.27
N MET A 182 10.67 -0.33 36.15
CA MET A 182 10.97 0.45 34.97
C MET A 182 10.24 -0.09 33.75
N GLU A 183 9.98 0.77 32.79
CA GLU A 183 9.58 0.42 31.44
C GLU A 183 10.50 1.15 30.45
N ILE A 184 11.18 0.39 29.59
CA ILE A 184 12.04 0.93 28.54
C ILE A 184 11.45 0.55 27.18
N ILE A 185 11.30 1.55 26.32
CA ILE A 185 10.75 1.42 24.98
C ILE A 185 11.86 1.72 23.97
N TYR A 186 12.23 0.72 23.19
CA TYR A 186 13.20 0.83 22.10
C TYR A 186 12.51 0.67 20.74
N GLN A 187 12.98 1.42 19.75
CA GLN A 187 12.71 1.11 18.36
C GLN A 187 13.90 0.31 17.81
N ILE A 188 13.63 -0.92 17.40
CA ILE A 188 14.64 -1.87 16.89
C ILE A 188 14.37 -2.19 15.43
N LYS A 189 15.41 -2.56 14.70
CA LYS A 189 15.30 -3.14 13.36
C LYS A 189 15.55 -4.63 13.49
N ILE A 190 14.56 -5.43 13.14
CA ILE A 190 14.68 -6.89 13.16
C ILE A 190 15.15 -7.34 11.78
N LYS A 191 16.29 -8.04 11.73
CA LYS A 191 16.73 -8.77 10.53
C LYS A 191 16.37 -10.24 10.74
N ASN A 192 15.52 -10.77 9.86
CA ASN A 192 14.95 -12.12 9.94
C ASN A 192 15.90 -13.18 10.53
N ASN A 193 15.33 -14.02 11.41
CA ASN A 193 15.87 -15.25 12.03
C ASN A 193 16.83 -15.12 13.23
N GLN A 194 17.17 -13.92 13.71
CA GLN A 194 18.03 -13.77 14.92
C GLN A 194 17.24 -13.51 16.23
N ASP A 195 15.93 -13.20 16.16
CA ASP A 195 15.17 -12.65 17.29
C ASP A 195 14.53 -13.68 18.22
N LYS A 196 14.55 -14.98 17.89
CA LYS A 196 14.01 -16.01 18.81
C LYS A 196 14.88 -16.21 20.06
N ASN A 197 16.17 -15.90 19.99
CA ASN A 197 17.08 -16.07 21.12
C ASN A 197 17.10 -14.84 22.03
N ILE A 198 16.93 -13.62 21.49
CA ILE A 198 17.06 -12.39 22.28
C ILE A 198 15.98 -12.23 23.36
N ILE A 199 14.77 -12.72 23.09
CA ILE A 199 13.68 -12.69 24.07
C ILE A 199 14.08 -13.53 25.29
N ASN A 200 14.69 -14.70 25.06
CA ASN A 200 15.18 -15.56 26.12
C ASN A 200 16.37 -14.93 26.87
N ASP A 201 17.29 -14.28 26.15
CA ASP A 201 18.43 -13.59 26.75
C ASP A 201 17.98 -12.43 27.66
N LEU A 202 16.93 -11.69 27.26
CA LEU A 202 16.33 -10.64 28.07
C LEU A 202 15.55 -11.21 29.27
N TYR A 203 14.86 -12.34 29.12
CA TYR A 203 14.18 -13.01 30.23
C TYR A 203 15.15 -13.64 31.24
N ASN A 204 16.37 -14.00 30.83
CA ASN A 204 17.40 -14.54 31.71
C ASN A 204 17.99 -13.49 32.67
N ILE A 205 17.74 -12.20 32.43
CA ILE A 205 18.14 -11.14 33.37
C ILE A 205 17.16 -11.16 34.55
N GLU A 206 17.67 -11.53 35.73
CA GLU A 206 16.88 -11.51 36.98
C GLU A 206 16.25 -10.14 37.19
N GLY A 207 14.92 -10.10 37.32
CA GLY A 207 14.17 -8.86 37.49
C GLY A 207 13.50 -8.31 36.23
N VAL A 208 13.60 -9.00 35.09
CA VAL A 208 12.75 -8.70 33.91
C VAL A 208 11.41 -9.41 34.04
N ASN A 209 10.32 -8.64 34.05
CA ASN A 209 8.96 -9.15 34.22
C ASN A 209 8.32 -9.48 32.87
N THR A 210 8.47 -8.58 31.89
CA THR A 210 7.82 -8.75 30.58
C THR A 210 8.68 -8.16 29.46
N VAL A 211 8.77 -8.90 28.35
CA VAL A 211 9.40 -8.44 27.10
C VAL A 211 8.36 -8.58 25.99
N ASN A 212 7.99 -7.47 25.35
CA ASN A 212 7.03 -7.45 24.26
C ASN A 212 7.67 -6.83 23.02
N ILE A 213 7.54 -7.51 21.89
CA ILE A 213 7.88 -6.95 20.58
C ILE A 213 6.56 -6.63 19.88
N VAL A 214 6.34 -5.35 19.62
CA VAL A 214 5.15 -4.84 18.96
C VAL A 214 5.56 -4.38 17.56
N ALA A 215 4.90 -4.91 16.53
CA ALA A 215 5.00 -4.35 15.19
C ALA A 215 4.54 -2.90 15.24
N GLN A 216 5.36 -1.96 14.75
CA GLN A 216 4.95 -0.56 14.75
C GLN A 216 3.78 -0.39 13.78
N ASN A 217 2.55 -0.36 14.32
CA ASN A 217 1.42 0.15 13.57
C ASN A 217 1.72 1.61 13.26
N GLY A 218 1.67 2.00 11.98
CA GLY A 218 1.54 3.40 11.57
C GLY A 218 0.19 4.02 11.99
N GLU A 219 -0.40 3.53 13.06
CA GLU A 219 -1.50 4.19 13.75
C GLU A 219 -0.87 5.24 14.64
N THR A 220 -0.55 6.39 14.06
CA THR A 220 -0.67 7.64 14.79
C THR A 220 -2.11 7.70 15.30
N ILE A 221 -2.29 7.30 16.56
CA ILE A 221 -3.50 7.57 17.33
C ILE A 221 -3.46 9.08 17.55
N GLY A 222 -4.13 9.80 16.65
CA GLY A 222 -4.53 11.19 16.86
C GLY A 222 -5.94 11.22 17.40
#